data_AF-A0A438CJI3-F1
#
_entry.id   AF-A0A438CJI3-F1
#
_cell.length_a   1.000
_cell.length_b   1.000
_cell.length_c   1.000
_cell.angle_alpha   90.00
_cell.angle_beta   90.00
_cell.angle_gamma   90.00
#
_symmetry.space_group_name_H-M   'P 1'
#
loop_
_entity.id
_entity.type
_entity.pdbx_description
1 polymer ?
#
loop_
_entity_poly.entity_id
_entity_poly.type
_entity_poly.pdbx_seq_one_letter_code
_entity_poly.pdbx_strand_id
1 'polypeptide(L)'
;MTKYGMASSQVSSVTSPESGGGSEIPNLGGNDSSPILITGHKLNGHNYLQWSQSVLLFICGKGKDEYLTGEAVMPETTEPGFRKWKIENSMIMSWLINSMNNDIGENFLLFGTAKDIWDAAKETYSSSENTSELFQVESALHDFRQGEQSVTQYYNTLTRYWQQLDLFETHSWKCSDDAATYRQIVEQKRLFKFFLGLNRELDDVRGRIMGIKPLPSLREAFSEVRREEVERK
;
A
#
# COMPACT_ATOMS: atom_id res chain seq x y z
N MET A 1 -40.52 44.70 75.13
CA MET A 1 -41.29 44.04 76.21
C MET A 1 -42.31 43.11 75.58
N THR A 2 -42.25 41.81 75.92
CA THR A 2 -43.32 40.78 75.85
C THR A 2 -43.83 40.42 74.43
N LYS A 3 -43.81 39.18 73.95
CA LYS A 3 -44.66 38.05 74.39
C LYS A 3 -44.30 36.71 73.69
N TYR A 4 -44.35 35.62 74.49
CA TYR A 4 -44.80 34.22 74.26
C TYR A 4 -44.49 33.49 72.93
N GLY A 5 -44.16 32.19 72.83
CA GLY A 5 -44.17 31.06 73.77
C GLY A 5 -44.58 29.76 73.03
N MET A 6 -44.04 28.61 73.47
CA MET A 6 -44.43 27.19 73.18
C MET A 6 -44.04 26.59 71.80
N ALA A 7 -43.76 25.29 71.62
CA ALA A 7 -43.40 24.14 72.47
C ALA A 7 -42.96 22.97 71.55
N SER A 8 -42.05 22.12 72.05
CA SER A 8 -41.81 20.67 71.82
C SER A 8 -42.18 19.99 70.49
N SER A 9 -41.22 19.24 69.89
CA SER A 9 -41.21 17.74 69.89
C SER A 9 -40.00 17.18 69.11
N GLN A 10 -39.37 16.15 69.67
CA GLN A 10 -38.39 15.27 69.01
C GLN A 10 -39.10 14.24 68.13
N VAL A 11 -38.43 13.78 67.05
CA VAL A 11 -38.14 12.36 66.70
C VAL A 11 -37.25 12.32 65.44
N SER A 12 -36.12 11.62 65.54
CA SER A 12 -35.16 11.19 64.49
C SER A 12 -35.81 10.15 63.56
N SER A 13 -35.42 9.79 62.34
CA SER A 13 -34.24 9.83 61.46
C SER A 13 -34.77 9.48 60.03
N VAL A 14 -34.13 9.71 58.89
CA VAL A 14 -33.05 8.90 58.27
C VAL A 14 -32.61 9.60 56.97
N THR A 15 -31.33 9.94 56.93
CA THR A 15 -30.33 9.98 55.83
C THR A 15 -30.73 10.11 54.35
N SER A 16 -30.20 11.15 53.70
CA SER A 16 -29.58 11.11 52.35
C SER A 16 -28.60 12.29 52.23
N PRO A 17 -27.33 12.08 51.86
CA PRO A 17 -26.37 13.18 51.77
C PRO A 17 -26.33 13.83 50.38
N GLU A 18 -26.36 15.15 50.44
CA GLU A 18 -25.69 16.18 49.64
C GLU A 18 -25.08 15.84 48.27
N SER A 19 -25.50 16.67 47.31
CA SER A 19 -24.79 17.00 46.09
C SER A 19 -23.45 17.68 46.38
N GLY A 20 -22.37 17.14 45.81
CA GLY A 20 -21.11 17.84 45.62
C GLY A 20 -20.70 17.72 44.16
N GLY A 21 -20.76 18.84 43.43
CA GLY A 21 -20.38 18.93 42.02
C GLY A 21 -18.91 18.53 41.80
N GLY A 22 -18.71 17.59 40.89
CA GLY A 22 -17.41 17.21 40.36
C GLY A 22 -17.42 17.40 38.85
N SER A 23 -16.52 18.25 38.37
CA SER A 23 -16.30 18.62 36.98
C SER A 23 -16.26 17.41 36.04
N GLU A 24 -17.12 17.43 35.01
CA GLU A 24 -17.07 16.48 33.90
C GLU A 24 -15.72 16.60 33.18
N ILE A 25 -14.91 15.54 33.26
CA ILE A 25 -13.77 15.33 32.37
C ILE A 25 -14.35 14.87 31.02
N PRO A 26 -14.00 15.48 29.88
CA PRO A 26 -14.43 14.98 28.59
C PRO A 26 -13.76 13.62 28.36
N ASN A 27 -14.58 12.60 28.19
CA ASN A 27 -14.19 11.28 27.73
C ASN A 27 -13.52 11.41 26.35
N LEU A 28 -12.18 11.37 26.31
CA LEU A 28 -11.44 11.22 25.07
C LEU A 28 -11.68 9.80 24.57
N GLY A 29 -12.50 9.74 23.53
CA GLY A 29 -12.92 8.54 22.84
C GLY A 29 -11.77 7.62 22.45
N GLY A 30 -12.09 6.33 22.46
CA GLY A 30 -11.20 5.25 22.09
C GLY A 30 -10.58 5.44 20.71
N ASN A 31 -9.35 4.96 20.59
CA ASN A 31 -8.86 4.48 19.32
C ASN A 31 -8.38 3.06 19.57
N ASP A 32 -9.16 2.10 19.08
CA ASP A 32 -8.78 0.70 19.00
C ASP A 32 -7.38 0.63 18.38
N SER A 33 -6.38 0.30 19.20
CA SER A 33 -5.00 0.12 18.78
C SER A 33 -4.85 -1.21 18.07
N SER A 34 -5.57 -1.38 16.96
CA SER A 34 -5.16 -2.33 15.95
C SER A 34 -3.84 -1.81 15.37
N PRO A 35 -2.75 -2.60 15.35
CA PRO A 35 -1.52 -2.16 14.71
C PRO A 35 -1.85 -1.78 13.27
N ILE A 36 -1.47 -0.55 12.87
CA ILE A 36 -1.74 -0.07 11.52
C ILE A 36 -1.03 -1.02 10.55
N LEU A 37 -1.81 -1.75 9.78
CA LEU A 37 -1.28 -2.60 8.73
C LEU A 37 -0.81 -1.71 7.58
N ILE A 38 0.50 -1.41 7.57
CA ILE A 38 1.14 -0.56 6.56
C ILE A 38 1.12 -1.21 5.18
N THR A 39 1.26 -2.54 5.14
CA THR A 39 1.24 -3.33 3.91
C THR A 39 0.88 -4.79 4.22
N GLY A 40 0.18 -5.46 3.30
CA GLY A 40 0.01 -6.91 3.33
C GLY A 40 1.22 -7.68 2.82
N HIS A 41 2.16 -7.01 2.16
CA HIS A 41 3.39 -7.58 1.63
C HIS A 41 4.53 -7.40 2.63
N LYS A 42 4.67 -8.30 3.60
CA LYS A 42 5.81 -8.26 4.51
C LYS A 42 7.11 -8.57 3.77
N LEU A 43 8.18 -7.81 4.04
CA LEU A 43 9.50 -8.09 3.48
C LEU A 43 9.94 -9.49 3.91
N ASN A 44 10.27 -10.35 2.94
CA ASN A 44 10.61 -11.76 3.17
C ASN A 44 11.95 -12.17 2.53
N GLY A 45 12.75 -11.19 2.09
CA GLY A 45 14.04 -11.40 1.45
C GLY A 45 13.99 -11.56 -0.08
N HIS A 46 12.82 -11.84 -0.65
CA HIS A 46 12.64 -12.07 -2.09
C HIS A 46 11.62 -11.15 -2.77
N ASN A 47 10.98 -10.27 -2.00
CA ASN A 47 9.89 -9.41 -2.48
C ASN A 47 10.16 -7.93 -2.23
N TYR A 48 11.44 -7.54 -2.20
CA TYR A 48 11.85 -6.17 -1.90
C TYR A 48 11.10 -5.14 -2.75
N LEU A 49 10.90 -5.44 -4.03
CA LEU A 49 10.25 -4.54 -4.97
C LEU A 49 8.77 -4.29 -4.63
N GLN A 50 8.00 -5.35 -4.36
CA GLN A 50 6.59 -5.22 -3.96
C GLN A 50 6.45 -4.58 -2.57
N TRP A 51 7.33 -4.95 -1.64
CA TRP A 51 7.36 -4.38 -0.28
C TRP A 51 7.66 -2.89 -0.31
N SER A 52 8.76 -2.49 -0.96
CA SER A 52 9.22 -1.09 -1.01
C SER A 52 8.18 -0.18 -1.63
N GLN A 53 7.52 -0.60 -2.70
CA GLN A 53 6.43 0.18 -3.30
C GLN A 53 5.22 0.36 -2.38
N SER A 54 4.81 -0.71 -1.70
CA SER A 54 3.65 -0.66 -0.80
C SER A 54 3.92 0.25 0.40
N VAL A 55 5.13 0.16 0.96
CA VAL A 55 5.59 1.01 2.07
C VAL A 55 5.72 2.47 1.63
N LEU A 56 6.32 2.71 0.46
CA LEU A 56 6.46 4.07 -0.09
C LEU A 56 5.09 4.72 -0.30
N LEU A 57 4.13 4.01 -0.90
CA LEU A 57 2.77 4.51 -1.11
C LEU A 57 2.10 4.90 0.21
N PHE A 58 2.24 4.08 1.25
CA PHE A 58 1.69 4.37 2.57
C PHE A 58 2.34 5.62 3.19
N ILE A 59 3.67 5.73 3.14
CA ILE A 59 4.41 6.84 3.74
C ILE A 59 4.17 8.15 2.97
N CYS A 60 4.16 8.12 1.64
CA CYS A 60 3.74 9.26 0.81
C CYS A 60 2.30 9.68 1.12
N GLY A 61 1.39 8.71 1.29
CA GLY A 61 0.00 8.97 1.70
C GLY A 61 -0.14 9.65 3.07
N LYS A 62 0.91 9.59 3.91
CA LYS A 62 1.03 10.31 5.17
C LYS A 62 1.77 11.64 5.06
N GLY A 63 2.32 11.98 3.89
CA GLY A 63 3.17 13.16 3.66
C GLY A 63 4.42 13.14 4.54
N LYS A 64 5.12 11.99 4.55
CA LYS A 64 6.29 11.71 5.39
C LYS A 64 7.45 11.08 4.63
N ASP A 65 7.41 11.12 3.30
CA ASP A 65 8.42 10.52 2.43
C ASP A 65 9.78 11.22 2.51
N GLU A 66 9.82 12.47 2.97
CA GLU A 66 11.05 13.24 3.21
C GLU A 66 12.00 12.57 4.22
N TYR A 67 11.48 11.70 5.10
CA TYR A 67 12.26 10.92 6.07
C TYR A 67 12.95 9.70 5.45
N LEU A 68 12.45 9.20 4.32
CA LEU A 68 13.09 8.10 3.58
C LEU A 68 14.15 8.64 2.61
N THR A 69 13.88 9.79 1.98
CA THR A 69 14.81 10.43 1.04
C THR A 69 15.97 11.10 1.76
N GLY A 70 15.75 11.55 3.01
CA GLY A 70 16.71 12.33 3.78
C GLY A 70 16.56 13.84 3.62
N GLU A 71 15.51 14.30 2.92
CA GLU A 71 15.16 15.71 2.82
C GLU A 71 14.76 16.30 4.18
N ALA A 72 14.14 15.50 5.06
CA ALA A 72 13.97 15.85 6.47
C ALA A 72 15.29 15.69 7.24
N VAL A 73 16.13 16.71 7.16
CA VAL A 73 17.41 16.77 7.88
C VAL A 73 17.17 16.75 9.39
N MET A 74 17.96 15.96 10.11
CA MET A 74 17.95 15.93 11.58
C MET A 74 18.36 17.29 12.14
N PRO A 75 17.49 17.98 12.91
CA PRO A 75 17.84 19.25 13.54
C PRO A 75 18.84 19.05 14.68
N GLU A 76 19.53 20.13 15.08
CA GLU A 76 20.36 20.12 16.28
C GLU A 76 19.52 19.86 17.54
N THR A 77 20.07 19.14 18.52
CA THR A 77 19.30 18.69 19.71
C THR A 77 18.71 19.82 20.55
N THR A 78 19.26 21.03 20.42
CA THR A 78 18.83 22.25 21.11
C THR A 78 17.70 22.97 20.38
N GLU A 79 17.40 22.61 19.13
CA GLU A 79 16.39 23.28 18.34
C GLU A 79 14.97 22.80 18.68
N PRO A 80 13.97 23.69 18.66
CA PRO A 80 12.57 23.32 18.90
C PRO A 80 12.04 22.22 17.97
N GLY A 81 12.59 22.13 16.75
CA GLY A 81 12.21 21.14 15.74
C GLY A 81 12.69 19.72 16.02
N PHE A 82 13.74 19.54 16.84
CA PHE A 82 14.36 18.22 17.07
C PHE A 82 13.38 17.21 17.67
N ARG A 83 12.58 17.62 18.66
CA ARG A 83 11.61 16.73 19.31
C ARG A 83 10.56 16.23 18.31
N LYS A 84 10.06 17.12 17.45
CA LYS A 84 9.08 16.76 16.41
C LYS A 84 9.71 15.79 15.42
N TRP A 85 10.89 16.12 14.91
CA TRP A 85 11.61 15.27 13.97
C TRP A 85 11.86 13.87 14.55
N LYS A 86 12.30 13.79 15.81
CA LYS A 86 12.57 12.52 16.50
C LYS A 86 11.32 11.65 16.62
N ILE A 87 10.18 12.24 16.98
CA ILE A 87 8.90 11.51 17.08
C ILE A 87 8.50 10.94 15.71
N GLU A 88 8.56 11.76 14.67
CA GLU A 88 8.16 11.36 13.31
C GLU A 88 9.12 10.30 12.74
N ASN A 89 10.43 10.49 12.90
CA ASN A 89 11.45 9.50 12.50
C ASN A 89 11.24 8.16 13.23
N SER A 90 11.08 8.16 14.56
CA SER A 90 10.84 6.92 15.32
C SER A 90 9.53 6.22 14.94
N MET A 91 8.49 6.98 14.61
CA MET A 91 7.24 6.41 14.11
C MET A 91 7.46 5.70 12.77
N ILE A 92 8.18 6.32 11.84
CA ILE A 92 8.46 5.73 10.53
C ILE A 92 9.38 4.51 10.65
N MET A 93 10.39 4.55 11.52
CA MET A 93 11.21 3.38 11.85
C MET A 93 10.33 2.22 12.34
N SER A 94 9.37 2.49 13.23
CA SER A 94 8.45 1.45 13.71
C SER A 94 7.60 0.87 12.57
N TRP A 95 7.19 1.69 11.60
CA TRP A 95 6.45 1.23 10.43
C TRP A 95 7.31 0.35 9.52
N LEU A 96 8.54 0.76 9.22
CA LEU A 96 9.47 -0.02 8.42
C LEU A 96 9.71 -1.38 9.06
N ILE A 97 10.09 -1.44 10.33
CA ILE A 97 10.42 -2.69 11.03
C ILE A 97 9.20 -3.62 11.11
N ASN A 98 8.02 -3.09 11.46
CA ASN A 98 6.80 -3.90 11.57
C ASN A 98 6.26 -4.38 10.22
N SER A 99 6.67 -3.74 9.11
CA SER A 99 6.37 -4.16 7.75
C SER A 99 7.26 -5.29 7.24
N MET A 100 8.24 -5.75 8.03
CA MET A 100 9.12 -6.85 7.69
C MET A 100 8.67 -8.14 8.41
N ASN A 101 9.14 -9.29 7.93
CA ASN A 101 9.13 -10.50 8.75
C ASN A 101 10.04 -10.29 9.97
N ASN A 102 9.71 -10.92 11.10
CA ASN A 102 10.38 -10.64 12.38
C ASN A 102 11.89 -10.89 12.31
N ASP A 103 12.31 -12.00 11.69
CA ASP A 103 13.70 -12.38 11.48
C ASP A 103 14.50 -11.36 10.64
N ILE A 104 13.82 -10.67 9.72
CA ILE A 104 14.43 -9.60 8.93
C ILE A 104 14.46 -8.30 9.74
N GLY A 105 13.33 -7.91 10.34
CA GLY A 105 13.16 -6.66 11.08
C GLY A 105 14.13 -6.53 12.26
N GLU A 106 14.49 -7.63 12.91
CA GLU A 106 15.47 -7.65 14.01
C GLU A 106 16.83 -7.07 13.61
N ASN A 107 17.27 -7.26 12.36
CA ASN A 107 18.53 -6.72 11.87
C ASN A 107 18.54 -5.18 11.77
N PHE A 108 17.36 -4.55 11.79
CA PHE A 108 17.20 -3.11 11.60
C PHE A 108 16.94 -2.33 12.90
N LEU A 109 16.78 -3.00 14.04
CA LEU A 109 16.41 -2.38 15.32
C LEU A 109 17.46 -1.38 15.85
N LEU A 110 18.72 -1.52 15.45
CA LEU A 110 19.84 -0.70 15.95
C LEU A 110 20.14 0.53 15.10
N PHE A 111 19.45 0.72 13.98
CA PHE A 111 19.64 1.90 13.15
C PHE A 111 19.09 3.16 13.81
N GLY A 112 19.72 4.31 13.53
CA GLY A 112 19.36 5.59 14.16
C GLY A 112 18.22 6.33 13.46
N THR A 113 18.04 6.10 12.15
CA THR A 113 17.06 6.82 11.35
C THR A 113 16.25 5.91 10.43
N ALA A 114 15.05 6.36 10.06
CA ALA A 114 14.21 5.69 9.07
C ALA A 114 14.92 5.60 7.72
N LYS A 115 15.68 6.63 7.35
CA LYS A 115 16.53 6.64 6.16
C LYS A 115 17.54 5.52 6.17
N ASP A 116 18.28 5.34 7.26
CA ASP A 116 19.31 4.30 7.31
C ASP A 116 18.70 2.89 7.19
N ILE A 117 17.54 2.65 7.82
CA ILE A 117 16.78 1.40 7.65
C ILE A 117 16.37 1.21 6.18
N TRP A 118 15.82 2.25 5.56
CA TRP A 118 15.36 2.21 4.18
C TRP A 118 16.51 1.92 3.19
N ASP A 119 17.62 2.61 3.33
CA ASP A 119 18.81 2.44 2.49
C ASP A 119 19.46 1.06 2.72
N ALA A 120 19.59 0.61 3.97
CA ALA A 120 20.14 -0.70 4.28
C ALA A 120 19.24 -1.84 3.77
N ALA A 121 17.91 -1.70 3.87
CA ALA A 121 16.98 -2.67 3.30
C ALA A 121 17.09 -2.71 1.77
N LYS A 122 17.26 -1.55 1.13
CA LYS A 122 17.54 -1.46 -0.31
C LYS A 122 18.84 -2.17 -0.66
N GLU A 123 19.94 -1.86 0.01
CA GLU A 123 21.24 -2.47 -0.29
C GLU A 123 21.23 -3.99 -0.08
N THR A 124 20.56 -4.47 0.97
CA THR A 124 20.56 -5.89 1.35
C THR A 124 19.63 -6.73 0.47
N TYR A 125 18.45 -6.20 0.12
CA TYR A 125 17.38 -7.00 -0.49
C TYR A 125 16.95 -6.52 -1.88
N SER A 126 17.40 -5.34 -2.33
CA SER A 126 17.27 -4.98 -3.75
C SER A 126 18.31 -5.81 -4.51
N SER A 127 17.89 -6.94 -5.06
CA SER A 127 18.75 -7.75 -5.94
C SER A 127 19.33 -6.85 -7.04
N SER A 128 20.63 -6.59 -6.99
CA SER A 128 21.33 -5.72 -7.95
C SER A 128 21.35 -6.30 -9.37
N GLU A 129 21.09 -7.61 -9.50
CA GLU A 129 20.88 -8.31 -10.76
C GLU A 129 19.52 -9.04 -10.74
N ASN A 130 18.43 -8.29 -10.59
CA ASN A 130 17.04 -8.75 -10.74
C ASN A 130 16.78 -9.68 -11.95
N THR A 131 17.74 -9.89 -12.86
CA THR A 131 17.84 -10.87 -13.93
C THR A 131 17.20 -12.23 -13.64
N SER A 132 17.42 -12.86 -12.48
CA SER A 132 16.81 -14.17 -12.17
C SER A 132 15.30 -14.07 -11.92
N GLU A 133 14.87 -13.08 -11.15
CA GLU A 133 13.44 -12.82 -10.89
C GLU A 133 12.74 -12.33 -12.17
N LEU A 134 13.38 -11.44 -12.91
CA LEU A 134 12.95 -10.97 -14.22
C LEU A 134 12.77 -12.15 -15.18
N PHE A 135 13.77 -13.05 -15.27
CA PHE A 135 13.67 -14.25 -16.09
C PHE A 135 12.52 -15.15 -15.65
N GLN A 136 12.31 -15.34 -14.35
CA GLN A 136 11.18 -16.12 -13.84
C GLN A 136 9.83 -15.50 -14.21
N VAL A 137 9.69 -14.18 -14.07
CA VAL A 137 8.46 -13.45 -14.44
C VAL A 137 8.22 -13.49 -15.95
N GLU A 138 9.26 -13.25 -16.75
CA GLU A 138 9.21 -13.33 -18.22
C GLU A 138 8.85 -14.74 -18.70
N SER A 139 9.49 -15.76 -18.13
CA SER A 139 9.22 -17.16 -18.45
C SER A 139 7.79 -17.56 -18.11
N ALA A 140 7.34 -17.23 -16.89
CA ALA A 140 5.97 -17.47 -16.46
C ALA A 140 4.96 -16.74 -17.36
N LEU A 141 5.23 -15.47 -17.71
CA LEU A 141 4.40 -14.70 -18.61
C LEU A 141 4.34 -15.35 -20.00
N HIS A 142 5.48 -15.74 -20.57
CA HIS A 142 5.59 -16.32 -21.91
C HIS A 142 4.67 -17.53 -22.09
N ASP A 143 4.67 -18.44 -21.12
CA ASP A 143 3.90 -19.68 -21.18
C ASP A 143 2.45 -19.53 -20.68
N PHE A 144 2.12 -18.44 -20.00
CA PHE A 144 0.79 -18.23 -19.44
C PHE A 144 -0.32 -18.17 -20.51
N ARG A 145 -1.41 -18.90 -20.27
CA ARG A 145 -2.61 -19.02 -21.11
C ARG A 145 -3.86 -19.01 -20.19
N GLN A 146 -5.03 -18.72 -20.75
CA GLN A 146 -6.31 -18.65 -20.02
C GLN A 146 -6.66 -19.99 -19.35
N GLY A 147 -6.69 -21.08 -20.13
CA GLY A 147 -7.01 -22.41 -19.60
C GLY A 147 -8.38 -22.42 -18.92
N GLU A 148 -8.45 -22.96 -17.70
CA GLU A 148 -9.69 -23.05 -16.92
C GLU A 148 -10.11 -21.72 -16.24
N GLN A 149 -9.33 -20.66 -16.39
CA GLN A 149 -9.64 -19.36 -15.79
C GLN A 149 -10.71 -18.61 -16.60
N SER A 150 -11.56 -17.86 -15.89
CA SER A 150 -12.36 -16.83 -16.54
C SER A 150 -11.48 -15.78 -17.21
N VAL A 151 -11.99 -15.11 -18.24
CA VAL A 151 -11.28 -14.00 -18.92
C VAL A 151 -10.83 -12.93 -17.93
N THR A 152 -11.63 -12.66 -16.88
CA THR A 152 -11.28 -11.68 -15.83
C THR A 152 -10.10 -12.14 -14.98
N GLN A 153 -10.07 -13.40 -14.54
CA GLN A 153 -8.95 -13.95 -13.76
C GLN A 153 -7.66 -14.00 -14.58
N TYR A 154 -7.77 -14.41 -15.84
CA TYR A 154 -6.66 -14.43 -16.80
C TYR A 154 -6.07 -13.04 -17.00
N TYR A 155 -6.92 -12.05 -17.31
CA TYR A 155 -6.52 -10.65 -17.49
C TYR A 155 -5.84 -10.05 -16.25
N ASN A 156 -6.40 -10.29 -15.07
CA ASN A 156 -5.83 -9.79 -13.81
C ASN A 156 -4.44 -10.39 -13.54
N THR A 157 -4.26 -11.68 -13.86
CA THR A 157 -2.98 -12.36 -13.67
C THR A 157 -1.92 -11.84 -14.64
N LEU A 158 -2.26 -11.64 -15.92
CA LEU A 158 -1.39 -10.98 -16.88
C LEU A 158 -0.99 -9.57 -16.43
N THR A 159 -1.98 -8.78 -15.98
CA THR A 159 -1.75 -7.42 -15.49
C THR A 159 -0.75 -7.41 -14.33
N ARG A 160 -0.87 -8.38 -13.40
CA ARG A 160 0.07 -8.53 -12.29
C ARG A 160 1.50 -8.88 -12.75
N TYR A 161 1.66 -9.69 -13.80
CA TYR A 161 3.00 -9.97 -14.36
C TYR A 161 3.59 -8.75 -15.02
N TRP A 162 2.83 -8.05 -15.86
CA TRP A 162 3.28 -6.82 -16.52
C TRP A 162 3.62 -5.72 -15.52
N GLN A 163 2.83 -5.56 -14.46
CA GLN A 163 3.14 -4.62 -13.40
C GLN A 163 4.48 -4.95 -12.75
N GLN A 164 4.78 -6.23 -12.46
CA GLN A 164 6.08 -6.63 -11.92
C GLN A 164 7.23 -6.35 -12.89
N LEU A 165 7.04 -6.61 -14.19
CA LEU A 165 8.02 -6.26 -15.22
C LEU A 165 8.28 -4.75 -15.29
N ASP A 166 7.23 -3.93 -15.22
CA ASP A 166 7.35 -2.46 -15.22
C ASP A 166 8.20 -1.95 -14.06
N LEU A 167 8.23 -2.67 -12.93
CA LEU A 167 9.05 -2.29 -11.78
C LEU A 167 10.54 -2.50 -12.06
N PHE A 168 10.89 -3.56 -12.79
CA PHE A 168 12.26 -3.82 -13.22
C PHE A 168 12.71 -2.87 -14.34
N GLU A 169 11.78 -2.40 -15.17
CA GLU A 169 12.06 -1.56 -16.34
C GLU A 169 12.08 -0.04 -16.04
N THR A 170 12.37 0.38 -14.81
CA THR A 170 12.47 1.81 -14.46
C THR A 170 13.69 2.47 -15.12
N HIS A 171 13.59 2.74 -16.43
CA HIS A 171 14.61 3.39 -17.24
C HIS A 171 14.44 4.91 -17.17
N SER A 172 15.53 5.65 -16.97
CA SER A 172 15.55 7.11 -17.14
C SER A 172 15.63 7.45 -18.63
N TRP A 173 14.47 7.64 -19.26
CA TRP A 173 14.40 8.06 -20.67
C TRP A 173 14.86 9.51 -20.80
N LYS A 174 15.84 9.76 -21.69
CA LYS A 174 16.35 11.11 -21.96
C LYS A 174 15.42 11.95 -22.84
N CYS A 175 14.55 11.30 -23.62
CA CYS A 175 13.63 11.91 -24.56
C CYS A 175 12.19 11.50 -24.24
N SER A 176 11.29 12.48 -24.09
CA SER A 176 9.87 12.23 -23.76
C SER A 176 9.11 11.53 -24.88
N ASP A 177 9.46 11.83 -26.13
CA ASP A 177 8.78 11.30 -27.31
C ASP A 177 9.11 9.82 -27.51
N ASP A 178 10.39 9.45 -27.37
CA ASP A 178 10.81 8.04 -27.42
C ASP A 178 10.18 7.22 -26.30
N ALA A 179 10.04 7.81 -25.10
CA ALA A 179 9.34 7.17 -23.98
C ALA A 179 7.84 6.97 -24.27
N ALA A 180 7.20 7.89 -25.01
CA ALA A 180 5.82 7.73 -25.44
C ALA A 180 5.68 6.63 -26.51
N THR A 181 6.58 6.60 -27.50
CA THR A 181 6.62 5.56 -28.53
C THR A 181 6.89 4.17 -27.94
N TYR A 182 7.84 4.05 -27.01
CA TYR A 182 8.13 2.79 -26.33
C TYR A 182 6.91 2.28 -25.56
N ARG A 183 6.20 3.16 -24.82
CA ARG A 183 4.96 2.79 -24.13
C ARG A 183 3.89 2.27 -25.09
N GLN A 184 3.73 2.88 -26.27
CA GLN A 184 2.80 2.38 -27.29
C GLN A 184 3.18 0.97 -27.78
N ILE A 185 4.48 0.72 -28.00
CA ILE A 185 4.98 -0.59 -28.42
C ILE A 185 4.71 -1.65 -27.34
N VAL A 186 4.98 -1.33 -26.07
CA VAL A 186 4.73 -2.22 -24.93
C VAL A 186 3.24 -2.55 -24.82
N GLU A 187 2.35 -1.54 -24.84
CA GLU A 187 0.91 -1.75 -24.76
C GLU A 187 0.37 -2.61 -25.92
N GLN A 188 0.90 -2.41 -27.14
CA GLN A 188 0.55 -3.25 -28.28
C GLN A 188 1.02 -4.70 -28.10
N LYS A 189 2.24 -4.94 -27.58
CA LYS A 189 2.73 -6.28 -27.26
C LYS A 189 1.86 -6.96 -26.19
N ARG A 190 1.43 -6.22 -25.16
CA ARG A 190 0.53 -6.72 -24.11
C ARG A 190 -0.83 -7.13 -24.66
N LEU A 191 -1.40 -6.32 -25.56
CA LEU A 191 -2.63 -6.65 -26.28
C LEU A 191 -2.49 -7.97 -27.06
N PHE A 192 -1.41 -8.14 -27.81
CA PHE A 192 -1.18 -9.39 -28.55
C PHE A 192 -0.94 -10.58 -27.63
N LYS A 193 -0.20 -10.39 -26.54
CA LYS A 193 0.01 -11.45 -25.55
C LYS A 193 -1.30 -11.89 -24.89
N PHE A 194 -2.19 -10.95 -24.56
CA PHE A 194 -3.55 -11.25 -24.09
C PHE A 194 -4.29 -12.13 -25.11
N PHE A 195 -4.34 -11.70 -26.37
CA PHE A 195 -5.03 -12.46 -27.43
C PHE A 195 -4.45 -13.83 -27.72
N LEU A 196 -3.13 -13.98 -27.68
CA LEU A 196 -2.43 -15.24 -27.92
C LEU A 196 -2.71 -16.30 -26.85
N GLY A 197 -3.11 -15.88 -25.66
CA GLY A 197 -3.40 -16.80 -24.56
C GLY A 197 -4.87 -17.03 -24.26
N LEU A 198 -5.79 -16.36 -24.96
CA LEU A 198 -7.22 -16.69 -24.88
C LEU A 198 -7.50 -18.09 -25.43
N ASN A 199 -8.51 -18.74 -24.87
CA ASN A 199 -8.95 -20.04 -25.38
C ASN A 199 -9.59 -19.92 -26.77
N ARG A 200 -9.62 -21.04 -27.51
CA ARG A 200 -10.02 -21.08 -28.92
C ARG A 200 -11.49 -20.71 -29.15
N GLU A 201 -12.33 -20.87 -28.13
CA GLU A 201 -13.73 -20.50 -28.21
C GLU A 201 -13.87 -18.99 -28.45
N LEU A 202 -12.91 -18.17 -28.01
CA LEU A 202 -12.93 -16.71 -28.15
C LEU A 202 -12.27 -16.22 -29.46
N ASP A 203 -11.96 -17.12 -30.39
CA ASP A 203 -11.28 -16.79 -31.65
C ASP A 203 -12.09 -15.80 -32.52
N ASP A 204 -13.42 -15.88 -32.51
CA ASP A 204 -14.29 -14.99 -33.29
C ASP A 204 -14.19 -13.54 -32.81
N VAL A 205 -14.35 -13.31 -31.50
CA VAL A 205 -14.25 -11.96 -30.91
C VAL A 205 -12.84 -11.42 -31.06
N ARG A 206 -11.81 -12.27 -30.91
CA ARG A 206 -10.41 -11.91 -31.18
C ARG A 206 -10.23 -11.43 -32.62
N GLY A 207 -10.74 -12.17 -33.60
CA GLY A 207 -10.67 -11.80 -35.02
C GLY A 207 -11.36 -10.47 -35.33
N ARG A 208 -12.56 -10.27 -34.78
CA ARG A 208 -13.29 -8.99 -34.92
C ARG A 208 -12.50 -7.82 -34.36
N ILE A 209 -11.95 -7.95 -33.15
CA ILE A 209 -11.16 -6.89 -32.52
C ILE A 209 -9.89 -6.58 -33.33
N MET A 210 -9.18 -7.60 -33.82
CA MET A 210 -7.98 -7.41 -34.66
C MET A 210 -8.26 -6.66 -35.97
N GLY A 211 -9.50 -6.70 -36.46
CA GLY A 211 -9.96 -5.98 -37.64
C GLY A 211 -10.17 -4.47 -37.44
N ILE A 212 -10.24 -3.99 -36.19
CA ILE A 212 -10.47 -2.58 -35.87
C ILE A 212 -9.21 -1.75 -36.15
N LYS A 213 -9.37 -0.57 -36.77
CA LYS A 213 -8.28 0.38 -37.06
C LYS A 213 -8.63 1.80 -36.56
N PRO A 214 -7.80 2.42 -35.70
CA PRO A 214 -6.62 1.84 -35.03
C PRO A 214 -7.00 0.68 -34.09
N LEU A 215 -6.02 -0.16 -33.73
CA LEU A 215 -6.29 -1.23 -32.76
C LEU A 215 -6.76 -0.62 -31.43
N PRO A 216 -7.73 -1.24 -30.75
CA PRO A 216 -8.18 -0.75 -29.46
C PRO A 216 -7.12 -0.96 -28.38
N SER A 217 -7.29 -0.26 -27.27
CA SER A 217 -6.48 -0.47 -26.06
C SER A 217 -6.71 -1.87 -25.48
N LEU A 218 -5.75 -2.34 -24.69
CA LEU A 218 -5.85 -3.59 -23.94
C LEU A 218 -7.13 -3.65 -23.07
N ARG A 219 -7.53 -2.52 -22.45
CA ARG A 219 -8.72 -2.45 -21.60
C ARG A 219 -10.02 -2.56 -22.40
N GLU A 220 -10.08 -1.92 -23.57
CA GLU A 220 -11.24 -2.04 -24.47
C GLU A 220 -11.36 -3.46 -25.01
N ALA A 221 -10.25 -4.05 -25.48
CA ALA A 221 -10.22 -5.44 -25.93
C ALA A 221 -10.65 -6.42 -24.83
N PHE A 222 -10.16 -6.26 -23.60
CA PHE A 222 -10.61 -7.04 -22.45
C PHE A 222 -12.11 -6.93 -22.22
N SER A 223 -12.67 -5.72 -22.28
CA SER A 223 -14.09 -5.48 -22.04
C SER A 223 -14.98 -6.18 -23.08
N GLU A 224 -14.57 -6.16 -24.34
CA GLU A 224 -15.26 -6.84 -25.45
C GLU A 224 -15.19 -8.37 -25.30
N VAL A 225 -14.01 -8.93 -25.04
CA VAL A 225 -13.83 -10.39 -24.85
C VAL A 225 -14.59 -10.89 -23.63
N ARG A 226 -14.58 -10.13 -22.52
CA ARG A 226 -15.33 -10.48 -21.31
C ARG A 226 -16.84 -10.50 -21.58
N ARG A 227 -17.36 -9.58 -22.40
CA ARG A 227 -18.78 -9.57 -22.76
C ARG A 227 -19.15 -10.82 -23.57
N GLU A 228 -18.34 -11.19 -24.55
CA GLU A 228 -18.53 -12.41 -25.34
C GLU A 228 -18.48 -13.68 -24.46
N GLU A 229 -17.58 -13.76 -23.48
CA GLU A 229 -17.52 -14.90 -22.54
C GLU A 229 -18.83 -15.07 -21.75
N VAL A 230 -19.44 -13.96 -21.33
CA VAL A 230 -20.71 -13.97 -20.58
C VAL A 230 -21.88 -14.34 -21.48
N GLU A 231 -21.93 -13.84 -22.71
CA GLU A 231 -23.00 -14.14 -23.68
C GLU A 231 -23.03 -15.61 -24.12
N ARG A 232 -21.90 -16.32 -23.99
CA ARG A 232 -21.77 -17.75 -24.34
C ARG A 232 -22.10 -18.71 -23.21
N LYS A 233 -22.22 -18.24 -21.96
CA LYS A 233 -22.61 -19.04 -20.80
C LYS A 233 -24.12 -19.08 -20.66
#